data_AF-A0A2D6NBC6-F1
#
_entry.id   AF-A0A2D6NBC6-F1
#
_cell.length_a   1.000
_cell.length_b   1.000
_cell.length_c   1.000
_cell.angle_alpha   90.00
_cell.angle_beta   90.00
_cell.angle_gamma   90.00
#
_symmetry.space_group_name_H-M   'P 1'
#
loop_
_entity.id
_entity.type
_entity.pdbx_description
1 polymer ?
#
loop_
_entity_poly.entity_id
_entity_poly.type
_entity_poly.pdbx_seq_one_letter_code
_entity_poly.pdbx_strand_id
1 'polypeptide(L)'
;MPRDLSKNVVPKEGVQGPAGPQGPPGEGLSSSDVVPGPQGPQGPQGPTASISNDADNRVTTAVGDGTLNAEENLTFDGSTLSVTGEISATTLDIGGTDITASAADINAISSANPISSGSIVNTDGFIIRDDDKMTQVTVGSLTSFFESSLNTLNSVTSLGILTSLQVDYIYINGNTIGYLSDTDLLTLTSGLLTVAGEVSMTTLDIGGTNVSATAAELNILDGVTSTAAELNILDGVTST
;
A
#
# COMPACT_ATOMS: atom_id res chain seq x y z
N MET A 1 -22.98 -5.72 35.92
CA MET A 1 -23.02 -5.77 37.40
C MET A 1 -21.59 -5.75 37.91
N PRO A 2 -21.16 -4.75 38.70
CA PRO A 2 -19.81 -4.74 39.24
C PRO A 2 -19.70 -5.87 40.26
N ARG A 3 -18.66 -6.70 40.15
CA ARG A 3 -18.32 -7.67 41.20
C ARG A 3 -17.85 -6.85 42.39
N ASP A 4 -18.56 -6.98 43.50
CA ASP A 4 -18.19 -6.43 44.78
C ASP A 4 -16.88 -7.08 45.25
N LEU A 5 -15.76 -6.41 45.01
CA LEU A 5 -14.42 -6.81 45.42
C LEU A 5 -14.17 -6.58 46.92
N SER A 6 -15.17 -6.13 47.70
CA SER A 6 -15.02 -5.90 49.14
C SER A 6 -14.93 -7.18 49.98
N LYS A 7 -15.15 -8.36 49.38
CA LYS A 7 -14.74 -9.64 49.97
C LYS A 7 -13.27 -9.91 49.64
N ASN A 8 -12.43 -8.97 50.04
CA ASN A 8 -11.01 -9.20 50.20
C ASN A 8 -10.88 -10.44 51.11
N VAL A 9 -10.05 -11.40 50.70
CA VAL A 9 -9.60 -12.48 51.58
C VAL A 9 -9.08 -11.80 52.83
N VAL A 10 -9.86 -11.81 53.92
CA VAL A 10 -9.35 -11.41 55.22
C VAL A 10 -8.20 -12.37 55.45
N PRO A 11 -6.93 -11.91 55.47
CA PRO A 11 -5.85 -12.80 55.87
C PRO A 11 -6.29 -13.31 57.23
N LYS A 12 -6.33 -14.63 57.44
CA LYS A 12 -6.42 -15.12 58.80
C LYS A 12 -5.18 -14.57 59.48
N GLU A 13 -5.32 -13.45 60.19
CA GLU A 13 -4.28 -12.92 61.04
C GLU A 13 -3.90 -14.09 61.94
N GLY A 14 -2.66 -14.55 61.81
CA GLY A 14 -2.13 -15.56 62.72
C GLY A 14 -2.39 -15.04 64.12
N VAL A 15 -3.06 -15.85 64.95
CA VAL A 15 -3.39 -15.47 66.32
C VAL A 15 -2.14 -14.89 66.98
N GLN A 16 -2.22 -13.63 67.41
CA GLN A 16 -1.13 -13.00 68.16
C GLN A 16 -0.80 -13.95 69.31
N GLY A 17 0.46 -14.39 69.38
CA GLY A 17 0.90 -15.28 70.46
C GLY A 17 0.57 -14.65 71.82
N PRO A 18 0.29 -15.47 72.86
CA PRO A 18 -0.02 -14.94 74.19
C PRO A 18 1.07 -13.97 74.64
N ALA A 19 0.66 -12.88 75.30
CA ALA A 19 1.61 -11.93 75.90
C ALA A 19 2.59 -12.71 76.80
N GLY A 20 3.89 -12.50 76.60
CA GLY A 20 4.92 -13.17 77.38
C GLY A 20 4.77 -12.88 78.88
N PRO A 21 5.25 -13.78 79.76
CA PRO A 21 5.18 -13.55 81.20
C PRO A 21 5.85 -12.22 81.55
N GLN A 22 5.16 -11.39 82.34
CA GLN A 22 5.74 -10.16 82.88
C GLN A 22 6.97 -10.54 83.73
N GLY A 23 8.12 -9.92 83.43
CA GLY A 23 9.35 -10.16 84.18
C GLY A 23 9.17 -9.89 85.67
N PRO A 24 9.98 -10.52 86.55
CA PRO A 24 9.89 -10.30 87.98
C PRO A 24 10.01 -8.80 88.30
N PRO A 25 9.27 -8.27 89.29
CA PRO A 25 9.44 -6.89 89.74
C PRO A 25 10.91 -6.64 90.10
N GLY A 26 11.49 -5.56 89.59
CA GLY A 26 12.88 -5.19 89.92
C GLY A 26 13.02 -4.96 91.42
N GLU A 27 13.88 -5.73 92.08
CA GLU A 27 14.33 -5.44 93.45
C GLU A 27 15.02 -4.07 93.43
N GLY A 28 14.66 -3.20 94.39
CA GLY A 28 14.97 -1.77 94.35
C GLY A 28 16.47 -1.48 94.18
N LEU A 29 16.82 -0.87 93.04
CA LEU A 29 18.09 -0.20 92.79
C LEU A 29 17.84 1.25 92.39
N SER A 30 18.81 2.11 92.74
CA SER A 30 18.87 3.54 92.46
C SER A 30 18.45 3.87 91.01
N SER A 31 17.85 5.04 90.79
CA SER A 31 17.33 5.51 89.50
C SER A 31 18.36 5.61 88.35
N SER A 32 19.61 5.24 88.58
CA SER A 32 20.67 5.12 87.58
C SER A 32 20.78 3.73 86.94
N ASP A 33 20.11 2.69 87.47
CA ASP A 33 20.28 1.29 87.05
C ASP A 33 19.01 0.66 86.44
N VAL A 34 18.11 1.47 85.87
CA VAL A 34 16.93 0.95 85.16
C VAL A 34 17.36 0.37 83.81
N VAL A 35 17.89 -0.84 83.83
CA VAL A 35 18.07 -1.64 82.61
C VAL A 35 16.68 -2.18 82.24
N PRO A 36 16.13 -1.90 81.04
CA PRO A 36 14.89 -2.51 80.59
C PRO A 36 14.96 -4.03 80.79
N GLY A 37 13.92 -4.61 81.40
CA GLY A 37 13.86 -6.06 81.61
C GLY A 37 14.02 -6.83 80.29
N PRO A 38 14.51 -8.08 80.32
CA PRO A 38 14.76 -8.84 79.10
C PRO A 38 13.48 -8.90 78.26
N GLN A 39 13.60 -8.55 76.98
CA GLN A 39 12.50 -8.67 76.02
C GLN A 39 11.96 -10.11 76.04
N GLY A 40 10.64 -10.25 76.17
CA GLY A 40 9.98 -11.56 76.18
C GLY A 40 10.30 -12.34 74.89
N PRO A 41 10.20 -13.69 74.92
CA PRO A 41 10.48 -14.50 73.75
C PRO A 41 9.61 -14.04 72.58
N GLN A 42 10.24 -13.79 71.43
CA GLN A 42 9.53 -13.51 70.18
C GLN A 42 8.55 -14.66 69.90
N GLY A 43 7.30 -14.33 69.57
CA GLY A 43 6.29 -15.34 69.22
C GLY A 43 6.75 -16.22 68.06
N PRO A 44 6.20 -17.44 67.91
CA PRO A 44 6.57 -18.31 66.80
C PRO A 44 6.39 -17.57 65.48
N GLN A 45 7.40 -17.62 64.62
CA GLN A 45 7.31 -17.09 63.26
C GLN A 45 6.09 -17.70 62.58
N GLY A 46 5.21 -16.86 62.04
CA GLY A 46 4.07 -17.32 61.25
C GLY A 46 4.53 -18.17 60.06
N PRO A 47 3.65 -19.01 59.49
CA PRO A 47 4.00 -19.83 58.33
C PRO A 47 4.51 -18.94 57.21
N THR A 48 5.71 -19.23 56.71
CA THR A 48 6.26 -18.57 55.53
C THR A 48 5.41 -18.94 54.33
N ALA A 49 4.88 -17.95 53.62
CA ALA A 49 4.31 -18.19 52.30
C ALA A 49 5.43 -18.71 51.39
N SER A 50 5.21 -19.85 50.75
CA SER A 50 6.13 -20.39 49.74
C SER A 50 5.49 -20.23 48.37
N ILE A 51 6.28 -19.79 47.40
CA ILE A 51 5.89 -19.71 46.00
C ILE A 51 6.58 -20.86 45.29
N SER A 52 5.79 -21.71 44.62
CA SER A 52 6.37 -22.79 43.82
C SER A 52 7.12 -22.21 42.63
N ASN A 53 8.26 -22.81 42.27
CA ASN A 53 9.08 -22.38 41.13
C ASN A 53 9.58 -20.92 41.21
N ASP A 54 9.79 -20.40 42.42
CA ASP A 54 10.27 -19.04 42.65
C ASP A 54 11.60 -18.76 41.92
N ALA A 55 11.64 -17.66 41.19
CA ALA A 55 12.81 -17.13 40.51
C ALA A 55 12.56 -15.65 40.16
N ASP A 56 13.64 -14.90 39.95
CA ASP A 56 13.57 -13.48 39.63
C ASP A 56 12.63 -13.19 38.43
N ASN A 57 11.87 -12.11 38.55
CA ASN A 57 10.97 -11.57 37.52
C ASN A 57 9.80 -12.46 37.09
N ARG A 58 9.62 -13.65 37.67
CA ARG A 58 8.45 -14.49 37.33
C ARG A 58 7.16 -13.87 37.86
N VAL A 59 6.13 -13.89 37.03
CA VAL A 59 4.79 -13.53 37.44
C VAL A 59 4.14 -14.73 38.15
N THR A 60 3.63 -14.52 39.36
CA THR A 60 2.96 -15.59 40.10
C THR A 60 1.49 -15.71 39.73
N THR A 61 1.04 -16.92 39.44
CA THR A 61 -0.37 -17.26 39.25
C THR A 61 -0.88 -18.07 40.44
N ALA A 62 -2.20 -18.07 40.64
CA ALA A 62 -2.83 -19.01 41.57
C ALA A 62 -3.05 -20.35 40.88
N VAL A 63 -2.67 -21.46 41.53
CA VAL A 63 -2.86 -22.81 40.96
C VAL A 63 -4.26 -23.38 41.22
N GLY A 64 -5.08 -22.67 42.01
CA GLY A 64 -6.47 -23.06 42.31
C GLY A 64 -6.67 -23.88 43.59
N ASP A 65 -5.61 -24.22 44.32
CA ASP A 65 -5.65 -24.93 45.60
C ASP A 65 -5.36 -24.04 46.83
N GLY A 66 -5.23 -22.73 46.60
CA GLY A 66 -4.84 -21.75 47.63
C GLY A 66 -3.34 -21.45 47.68
N THR A 67 -2.53 -22.08 46.82
CA THR A 67 -1.11 -21.78 46.66
C THR A 67 -0.82 -20.96 45.40
N LEU A 68 0.42 -20.46 45.28
CA LEU A 68 0.92 -19.68 44.15
C LEU A 68 2.05 -20.42 43.43
N ASN A 69 2.12 -20.25 42.12
CA ASN A 69 3.20 -20.73 41.27
C ASN A 69 3.81 -19.56 40.50
N ALA A 70 5.12 -19.40 40.55
CA ALA A 70 5.85 -18.49 39.69
C ALA A 70 5.99 -19.11 38.30
N GLU A 71 5.35 -18.52 37.30
CA GLU A 71 5.29 -19.07 35.95
C GLU A 71 6.61 -18.89 35.22
N GLU A 72 7.19 -19.99 34.74
CA GLU A 72 8.43 -19.94 33.97
C GLU A 72 8.28 -19.18 32.65
N ASN A 73 7.12 -19.33 31.99
CA ASN A 73 6.88 -18.72 30.69
C ASN A 73 6.32 -17.28 30.76
N LEU A 74 6.19 -16.70 31.95
CA LEU A 74 5.64 -15.35 32.13
C LEU A 74 6.56 -14.54 33.05
N THR A 75 7.33 -13.63 32.47
CA THR A 75 8.29 -12.80 33.21
C THR A 75 8.02 -11.31 33.03
N PHE A 76 8.20 -10.52 34.07
CA PHE A 76 8.11 -9.06 34.06
C PHE A 76 9.30 -8.44 34.76
N ASP A 77 10.11 -7.68 34.03
CA ASP A 77 11.34 -7.04 34.53
C ASP A 77 11.14 -5.60 35.02
N GLY A 78 9.88 -5.17 35.18
CA GLY A 78 9.52 -3.79 35.49
C GLY A 78 9.22 -2.92 34.26
N SER A 79 9.54 -3.39 33.05
CA SER A 79 9.29 -2.68 31.80
C SER A 79 8.57 -3.56 30.76
N THR A 80 9.01 -4.80 30.57
CA THR A 80 8.51 -5.71 29.54
C THR A 80 7.91 -6.96 30.17
N LEU A 81 6.67 -7.27 29.79
CA LEU A 81 6.05 -8.56 30.04
C LEU A 81 6.41 -9.52 28.90
N SER A 82 7.17 -10.57 29.19
CA SER A 82 7.57 -11.58 28.22
C SER A 82 6.74 -12.85 28.41
N VAL A 83 6.20 -13.36 27.29
CA VAL A 83 5.46 -14.62 27.22
C VAL A 83 6.21 -15.57 26.27
N THR A 84 6.78 -16.65 26.80
CA THR A 84 7.40 -17.71 25.98
C THR A 84 6.35 -18.78 25.65
N GLY A 85 5.36 -18.41 24.84
CA GLY A 85 4.21 -19.24 24.46
C GLY A 85 3.20 -18.50 23.59
N GLU A 86 2.02 -19.12 23.39
CA GLU A 86 0.90 -18.48 22.69
C GLU A 86 0.15 -17.51 23.62
N ILE A 87 -0.24 -16.36 23.09
CA ILE A 87 -1.12 -15.40 23.78
C ILE A 87 -2.52 -15.52 23.17
N SER A 88 -3.45 -16.07 23.95
CA SER A 88 -4.88 -16.10 23.60
C SER A 88 -5.60 -14.95 24.31
N ALA A 89 -5.87 -13.87 23.58
CA ALA A 89 -6.57 -12.69 24.09
C ALA A 89 -7.85 -12.42 23.30
N THR A 90 -8.86 -11.82 23.96
CA THR A 90 -10.09 -11.37 23.27
C THR A 90 -9.85 -10.12 22.44
N THR A 91 -9.02 -9.21 22.94
CA THR A 91 -8.48 -8.04 22.23
C THR A 91 -7.02 -7.86 22.67
N LEU A 92 -6.18 -7.34 21.77
CA LEU A 92 -4.82 -6.92 22.11
C LEU A 92 -4.76 -5.40 21.95
N ASP A 93 -4.59 -4.69 23.06
CA ASP A 93 -4.40 -3.24 23.07
C ASP A 93 -2.92 -2.90 22.85
N ILE A 94 -2.64 -2.04 21.87
CA ILE A 94 -1.31 -1.46 21.64
C ILE A 94 -1.42 0.06 21.71
N GLY A 95 -0.85 0.65 22.77
CA GLY A 95 -0.79 2.11 22.93
C GLY A 95 -2.12 2.76 23.30
N GLY A 96 -3.05 2.03 23.92
CA GLY A 96 -4.39 2.48 24.30
C GLY A 96 -5.43 2.30 23.20
N THR A 97 -5.15 1.46 22.21
CA THR A 97 -6.04 1.15 21.08
C THR A 97 -6.06 -0.35 20.84
N ASP A 98 -7.26 -0.93 20.90
CA ASP A 98 -7.47 -2.33 20.54
C ASP A 98 -7.18 -2.59 19.07
N ILE A 99 -6.45 -3.67 18.79
CA ILE A 99 -6.38 -4.24 17.46
C ILE A 99 -7.76 -4.82 17.12
N THR A 100 -8.41 -4.24 16.11
CA THR A 100 -9.74 -4.66 15.60
C THR A 100 -9.66 -5.61 14.41
N ALA A 101 -8.49 -5.74 13.79
CA ALA A 101 -8.24 -6.64 12.67
C ALA A 101 -8.36 -8.11 13.12
N SER A 102 -8.89 -8.98 12.26
CA SER A 102 -8.89 -10.42 12.54
C SER A 102 -7.47 -10.98 12.48
N ALA A 103 -7.24 -12.15 13.10
CA ALA A 103 -5.95 -12.84 12.98
C ALA A 103 -5.57 -13.14 11.53
N ALA A 104 -6.56 -13.39 10.64
CA ALA A 104 -6.32 -13.57 9.22
C ALA A 104 -5.80 -12.28 8.55
N ASP A 105 -6.38 -11.13 8.91
CA ASP A 105 -5.97 -9.81 8.39
C ASP A 105 -4.54 -9.47 8.84
N ILE A 106 -4.20 -9.73 10.11
CA ILE A 106 -2.86 -9.52 10.65
C ILE A 106 -1.85 -10.47 9.99
N ASN A 107 -2.20 -11.76 9.85
CA ASN A 107 -1.29 -12.75 9.27
C ASN A 107 -0.96 -12.45 7.80
N ALA A 108 -1.92 -11.89 7.05
CA ALA A 108 -1.71 -11.45 5.67
C ALA A 108 -0.64 -10.37 5.53
N ILE A 109 -0.31 -9.63 6.60
CA ILE A 109 0.73 -8.59 6.61
C ILE A 109 2.14 -9.20 6.68
N SER A 110 2.30 -10.42 7.20
CA SER A 110 3.61 -11.00 7.53
C SER A 110 4.11 -12.12 6.59
N SER A 111 3.26 -12.62 5.70
CA SER A 111 3.66 -13.76 4.86
C SER A 111 4.74 -13.36 3.86
N ALA A 112 5.89 -14.04 3.89
CA ALA A 112 6.96 -13.94 2.88
C ALA A 112 6.52 -14.44 1.47
N ASN A 113 5.27 -14.89 1.33
CA ASN A 113 4.64 -15.22 0.07
C ASN A 113 3.76 -14.05 -0.37
N PRO A 114 3.77 -13.66 -1.67
CA PRO A 114 2.90 -12.60 -2.15
C PRO A 114 1.45 -12.92 -1.78
N ILE A 115 0.73 -11.91 -1.26
CA ILE A 115 -0.69 -12.02 -0.91
C ILE A 115 -1.44 -12.46 -2.17
N SER A 116 -1.70 -13.76 -2.30
CA SER A 116 -2.45 -14.31 -3.42
C SER A 116 -3.93 -14.06 -3.15
N SER A 117 -4.44 -12.93 -3.63
CA SER A 117 -5.87 -12.62 -3.78
C SER A 117 -6.75 -12.84 -2.54
N GLY A 118 -6.23 -12.66 -1.33
CA GLY A 118 -7.04 -12.45 -0.14
C GLY A 118 -7.51 -11.00 -0.12
N SER A 119 -8.81 -10.78 -0.27
CA SER A 119 -9.44 -9.44 -0.26
C SER A 119 -8.99 -8.66 0.97
N ILE A 120 -8.22 -7.58 0.77
CA ILE A 120 -8.03 -6.56 1.81
C ILE A 120 -9.35 -5.79 1.86
N VAL A 121 -10.27 -6.23 2.71
CA VAL A 121 -11.66 -5.77 2.71
C VAL A 121 -11.74 -4.29 3.15
N ASN A 122 -12.49 -3.48 2.40
CA ASN A 122 -12.78 -2.06 2.67
C ASN A 122 -11.58 -1.09 2.61
N THR A 123 -10.53 -1.41 1.85
CA THR A 123 -9.29 -0.63 1.88
C THR A 123 -9.24 0.42 0.77
N ASP A 124 -9.01 1.67 1.15
CA ASP A 124 -8.59 2.75 0.25
C ASP A 124 -7.13 2.56 -0.25
N GLY A 125 -6.48 1.41 0.01
CA GLY A 125 -5.06 1.15 -0.27
C GLY A 125 -4.62 -0.32 -0.26
N PHE A 126 -3.38 -0.55 -0.70
CA PHE A 126 -2.62 -1.80 -0.68
C PHE A 126 -1.53 -1.71 0.40
N ILE A 127 -1.23 -2.81 1.10
CA ILE A 127 -0.09 -2.85 2.03
C ILE A 127 1.11 -3.46 1.28
N ILE A 128 2.18 -2.68 1.13
CA ILE A 128 3.45 -3.13 0.56
C ILE A 128 4.48 -3.33 1.65
N ARG A 129 5.42 -4.25 1.43
CA ARG A 129 6.69 -4.25 2.14
C ARG A 129 7.64 -3.30 1.42
N ASP A 130 8.09 -2.27 2.11
CA ASP A 130 9.09 -1.31 1.62
C ASP A 130 10.18 -1.16 2.70
N ASP A 131 11.43 -1.44 2.33
CA ASP A 131 12.59 -1.39 3.23
C ASP A 131 12.36 -2.07 4.60
N ASP A 132 11.91 -3.32 4.57
CA ASP A 132 11.59 -4.14 5.74
C ASP A 132 10.46 -3.63 6.66
N LYS A 133 9.76 -2.57 6.26
CA LYS A 133 8.55 -2.06 6.93
C LYS A 133 7.32 -2.32 6.08
N MET A 134 6.18 -2.49 6.74
CA MET A 134 4.89 -2.57 6.07
C MET A 134 4.31 -1.16 5.94
N THR A 135 4.12 -0.70 4.71
CA THR A 135 3.62 0.63 4.39
C THR A 135 2.32 0.49 3.60
N GLN A 136 1.29 1.25 3.96
CA GLN A 136 0.05 1.30 3.17
C GLN A 136 0.21 2.32 2.04
N VAL A 137 0.02 1.88 0.80
CA VAL A 137 -0.09 2.72 -0.39
C VAL A 137 -1.55 2.85 -0.77
N THR A 138 -2.10 4.06 -0.77
CA THR A 138 -3.49 4.25 -1.15
C THR A 138 -3.70 4.01 -2.65
N VAL A 139 -4.88 3.51 -3.04
CA VAL A 139 -5.26 3.35 -4.46
C VAL A 139 -5.21 4.70 -5.17
N GLY A 140 -5.56 5.79 -4.48
CA GLY A 140 -5.41 7.15 -5.00
C GLY A 140 -3.96 7.53 -5.35
N SER A 141 -2.97 7.02 -4.60
CA SER A 141 -1.56 7.23 -4.92
C SER A 141 -1.13 6.45 -6.18
N LEU A 142 -1.65 5.23 -6.37
CA LEU A 142 -1.43 4.44 -7.59
C LEU A 142 -2.07 5.11 -8.81
N THR A 143 -3.31 5.59 -8.70
CA THR A 143 -3.97 6.34 -9.77
C THR A 143 -3.18 7.58 -10.12
N SER A 144 -2.76 8.36 -9.12
CA SER A 144 -1.95 9.56 -9.33
C SER A 144 -0.62 9.25 -10.02
N PHE A 145 0.02 8.13 -9.66
CA PHE A 145 1.26 7.68 -10.29
C PHE A 145 1.07 7.32 -11.77
N PHE A 146 0.07 6.51 -12.10
CA PHE A 146 -0.17 6.11 -13.50
C PHE A 146 -0.68 7.25 -14.36
N GLU A 147 -1.58 8.10 -13.85
CA GLU A 147 -2.03 9.29 -14.57
C GLU A 147 -0.88 10.25 -14.82
N SER A 148 -0.08 10.56 -13.81
CA SER A 148 1.10 11.42 -13.99
C SER A 148 2.08 10.83 -14.99
N SER A 149 2.27 9.50 -15.01
CA SER A 149 3.29 8.85 -15.84
C SER A 149 2.84 8.61 -17.30
N LEU A 150 1.56 8.29 -17.55
CA LEU A 150 1.05 8.09 -18.92
C LEU A 150 0.62 9.40 -19.58
N ASN A 151 0.07 10.37 -18.82
CA ASN A 151 -0.41 11.62 -19.39
C ASN A 151 0.72 12.59 -19.76
N THR A 152 1.89 12.46 -19.12
CA THR A 152 3.05 13.31 -19.42
C THR A 152 4.00 12.69 -20.46
N LEU A 153 3.61 11.58 -21.11
CA LEU A 153 4.44 10.91 -22.11
C LEU A 153 4.50 11.73 -23.42
N ASN A 154 5.55 12.54 -23.55
CA ASN A 154 5.76 13.49 -24.65
C ASN A 154 5.98 12.86 -26.04
N SER A 155 6.27 11.56 -26.11
CA SER A 155 6.27 10.79 -27.34
C SER A 155 6.12 9.32 -27.01
N VAL A 156 5.32 8.59 -27.80
CA VAL A 156 5.43 7.14 -27.82
C VAL A 156 6.64 6.81 -28.69
N THR A 157 7.81 6.81 -28.08
CA THR A 157 8.98 6.20 -28.68
C THR A 157 8.77 4.71 -28.52
N SER A 158 8.09 4.11 -29.49
CA SER A 158 8.14 2.68 -29.61
C SER A 158 9.61 2.32 -29.81
N LEU A 159 10.16 1.47 -28.94
CA LEU A 159 11.50 0.88 -29.13
C LEU A 159 11.52 -0.11 -30.32
N GLY A 160 10.42 -0.17 -31.06
CA GLY A 160 10.18 -0.87 -32.30
C GLY A 160 9.19 -0.06 -33.16
N ILE A 161 8.49 -0.67 -34.10
CA ILE A 161 7.62 0.01 -35.08
C ILE A 161 6.17 0.11 -34.55
N LEU A 162 5.48 1.25 -34.72
CA LEU A 162 4.03 1.36 -34.51
C LEU A 162 3.30 0.73 -35.69
N THR A 163 2.79 -0.46 -35.44
CA THR A 163 2.34 -1.37 -36.50
C THR A 163 0.96 -1.02 -37.06
N SER A 164 0.05 -0.47 -36.26
CA SER A 164 -1.14 0.26 -36.71
C SER A 164 -1.50 1.31 -35.69
N LEU A 165 -1.72 2.52 -36.18
CA LEU A 165 -2.56 3.48 -35.49
C LEU A 165 -3.96 3.22 -36.03
N GLN A 166 -4.94 2.95 -35.17
CA GLN A 166 -6.31 3.21 -35.59
C GLN A 166 -6.47 4.72 -35.71
N VAL A 167 -6.22 5.15 -36.94
CA VAL A 167 -6.91 6.21 -37.66
C VAL A 167 -7.71 5.48 -38.74
N ASP A 168 -8.63 4.62 -38.35
CA ASP A 168 -9.40 3.80 -39.29
C ASP A 168 -8.50 3.05 -40.31
N TYR A 169 -8.56 3.32 -41.63
CA TYR A 169 -7.91 2.51 -42.69
C TYR A 169 -6.59 3.07 -43.31
N ILE A 170 -5.90 4.02 -42.65
CA ILE A 170 -4.74 4.73 -43.24
C ILE A 170 -3.39 4.11 -42.86
N TYR A 171 -2.47 4.04 -43.85
CA TYR A 171 -1.10 3.57 -43.68
C TYR A 171 -0.08 4.71 -43.91
N ILE A 172 0.86 4.95 -42.98
CA ILE A 172 1.90 6.00 -43.09
C ILE A 172 3.28 5.38 -42.86
N ASN A 173 4.22 5.57 -43.80
CA ASN A 173 5.57 5.04 -43.70
C ASN A 173 6.63 5.97 -44.29
N GLY A 174 7.40 6.65 -43.42
CA GLY A 174 8.48 7.53 -43.84
C GLY A 174 7.97 8.68 -44.71
N ASN A 175 8.09 8.53 -46.03
CA ASN A 175 7.61 9.49 -47.02
C ASN A 175 6.38 9.00 -47.82
N THR A 176 5.76 7.87 -47.52
CA THR A 176 4.57 7.41 -48.27
C THR A 176 3.33 7.28 -47.38
N ILE A 177 2.16 7.43 -47.99
CA ILE A 177 0.84 7.25 -47.36
C ILE A 177 -0.04 6.38 -48.27
N GLY A 178 -0.71 5.38 -47.70
CA GLY A 178 -1.53 4.39 -48.42
C GLY A 178 -2.86 4.07 -47.74
N TYR A 179 -3.65 3.22 -48.40
CA TYR A 179 -4.99 2.79 -47.99
C TYR A 179 -5.30 1.37 -48.51
N LEU A 180 -5.74 0.48 -47.62
CA LEU A 180 -6.06 -0.93 -47.94
C LEU A 180 -5.02 -1.61 -48.87
N SER A 181 -5.40 -1.89 -50.12
CA SER A 181 -4.57 -2.58 -51.12
C SER A 181 -3.55 -1.70 -51.81
N ASP A 182 -3.52 -0.40 -51.53
CA ASP A 182 -2.67 0.57 -52.20
C ASP A 182 -1.78 1.27 -51.17
N THR A 183 -0.53 0.83 -51.03
CA THR A 183 0.33 1.23 -49.91
C THR A 183 1.14 2.49 -50.15
N ASP A 184 1.24 2.89 -51.40
CA ASP A 184 2.00 4.03 -51.91
C ASP A 184 1.11 4.95 -52.73
N LEU A 185 -0.20 4.91 -52.44
CA LEU A 185 -1.21 5.77 -53.02
C LEU A 185 -0.75 7.23 -53.06
N LEU A 186 0.01 7.67 -52.05
CA LEU A 186 0.72 8.93 -51.99
C LEU A 186 2.20 8.67 -51.72
N THR A 187 3.07 9.23 -52.56
CA THR A 187 4.52 9.30 -52.30
C THR A 187 4.95 10.75 -52.14
N LEU A 188 5.51 11.09 -50.99
CA LEU A 188 5.94 12.42 -50.56
C LEU A 188 7.45 12.54 -50.73
N THR A 189 7.88 13.37 -51.66
CA THR A 189 9.28 13.75 -51.80
C THR A 189 9.38 15.27 -51.71
N SER A 190 10.60 15.80 -51.54
CA SER A 190 10.79 17.24 -51.37
C SER A 190 10.25 18.00 -52.59
N GLY A 191 9.13 18.70 -52.41
CA GLY A 191 8.47 19.47 -53.47
C GLY A 191 7.62 18.66 -54.44
N LEU A 192 7.38 17.37 -54.18
CA LEU A 192 6.65 16.51 -55.09
C LEU A 192 5.78 15.49 -54.35
N LEU A 193 4.52 15.44 -54.74
CA LEU A 193 3.58 14.39 -54.38
C LEU A 193 3.27 13.56 -55.63
N THR A 194 3.46 12.24 -55.54
CA THR A 194 3.07 11.30 -56.61
C THR A 194 1.88 10.50 -56.14
N VAL A 195 0.86 10.35 -57.00
CA VAL A 195 -0.31 9.53 -56.75
C VAL A 195 -0.32 8.35 -57.70
N ALA A 196 -0.37 7.13 -57.16
CA ALA A 196 -0.33 5.88 -57.92
C ALA A 196 -1.72 5.28 -58.20
N GLY A 197 -2.76 6.10 -58.15
CA GLY A 197 -4.13 5.69 -58.38
C GLY A 197 -4.93 6.76 -59.12
N GLU A 198 -6.22 6.50 -59.27
CA GLU A 198 -7.12 7.53 -59.79
C GLU A 198 -7.43 8.56 -58.71
N VAL A 199 -7.16 9.82 -59.03
CA VAL A 199 -7.46 10.93 -58.14
C VAL A 199 -8.86 11.44 -58.45
N SER A 200 -9.85 10.92 -57.72
CA SER A 200 -11.17 11.55 -57.72
C SER A 200 -11.11 12.83 -56.89
N MET A 201 -11.16 13.97 -57.59
CA MET A 201 -11.19 15.28 -56.96
C MET A 201 -12.30 16.14 -57.56
N THR A 202 -12.86 17.04 -56.75
CA THR A 202 -13.94 17.94 -57.16
C THR A 202 -13.44 19.08 -58.06
N THR A 203 -12.22 19.56 -57.83
CA THR A 203 -11.53 20.57 -58.65
C THR A 203 -10.03 20.35 -58.60
N LEU A 204 -9.35 20.47 -59.75
CA LEU A 204 -7.89 20.59 -59.80
C LEU A 204 -7.53 22.09 -59.81
N ASP A 205 -6.72 22.52 -58.85
CA ASP A 205 -6.14 23.87 -58.81
C ASP A 205 -4.70 23.81 -59.32
N ILE A 206 -4.35 24.71 -60.24
CA ILE A 206 -2.99 24.84 -60.77
C ILE A 206 -2.56 26.28 -60.62
N GLY A 207 -1.56 26.51 -59.77
CA GLY A 207 -1.00 27.85 -59.54
C GLY A 207 -1.99 28.84 -58.93
N GLY A 208 -3.05 28.37 -58.26
CA GLY A 208 -4.08 29.20 -57.63
C GLY A 208 -5.26 29.52 -58.54
N THR A 209 -5.33 28.94 -59.74
CA THR A 209 -6.50 28.99 -60.62
C THR A 209 -7.05 27.59 -60.83
N ASN A 210 -8.32 27.39 -60.47
CA ASN A 210 -9.04 26.16 -60.74
C ASN A 210 -9.17 25.93 -62.24
N VAL A 211 -8.94 24.69 -62.66
CA VAL A 211 -9.24 24.27 -64.02
C VAL A 211 -10.77 24.24 -64.18
N SER A 212 -11.32 25.16 -64.99
CA SER A 212 -12.76 25.21 -65.30
C SER A 212 -13.19 24.23 -66.39
N ALA A 213 -12.25 23.72 -67.17
CA ALA A 213 -12.53 22.74 -68.21
C ALA A 213 -12.93 21.40 -67.58
N THR A 214 -13.99 20.80 -68.12
CA THR A 214 -14.43 19.44 -67.81
C THR A 214 -13.42 18.41 -68.30
N ALA A 215 -13.50 17.18 -67.78
CA ALA A 215 -12.65 16.07 -68.27
C ALA A 215 -12.77 15.85 -69.78
N ALA A 216 -13.95 16.09 -70.38
CA ALA A 216 -14.16 15.96 -71.82
C ALA A 216 -13.45 17.07 -72.63
N GLU A 217 -13.52 18.32 -72.16
CA GLU A 217 -12.83 19.44 -72.79
C GLU A 217 -11.30 19.26 -72.71
N LEU A 218 -10.79 18.77 -71.57
CA LEU A 218 -9.37 18.45 -71.42
C LEU A 218 -8.93 17.29 -72.32
N ASN A 219 -9.73 16.22 -72.41
CA ASN A 219 -9.39 15.05 -73.23
C ASN A 219 -9.37 15.35 -74.74
N ILE A 220 -10.03 16.41 -75.23
CA ILE A 220 -9.90 16.85 -76.64
C ILE A 220 -8.46 17.28 -76.97
N LEU A 221 -7.69 17.72 -75.96
CA LEU A 221 -6.29 18.09 -76.14
C LEU A 221 -5.37 16.86 -76.27
N ASP A 222 -5.82 15.65 -75.92
CA ASP A 222 -5.04 14.43 -76.10
C ASP A 222 -4.88 14.14 -77.61
N GLY A 223 -3.64 14.20 -78.09
CA GLY A 223 -3.29 14.03 -79.50
C GLY A 223 -3.24 15.31 -80.35
N VAL A 224 -3.58 16.48 -79.79
CA VAL A 224 -3.37 17.77 -80.50
C VAL A 224 -1.87 18.00 -80.69
N THR A 225 -1.43 18.00 -81.94
CA THR A 225 -0.03 18.27 -82.32
C THR A 225 0.13 19.72 -82.77
N SER A 226 -0.31 20.68 -81.96
CA SER A 226 -0.15 22.11 -82.23
C SER A 226 0.94 22.70 -81.35
N THR A 227 1.78 23.53 -81.93
CA THR A 227 2.75 24.34 -81.17
C THR A 227 2.03 25.52 -80.51
N ALA A 228 2.65 26.11 -79.48
CA ALA A 228 2.14 27.32 -78.87
C ALA A 228 1.94 28.45 -79.91
N ALA A 229 2.81 28.56 -80.92
CA ALA A 229 2.69 29.58 -81.96
C ALA A 229 1.46 29.39 -82.85
N GLU A 230 1.08 28.14 -83.16
CA GLU A 230 -0.12 27.84 -83.96
C GLU A 230 -1.41 28.06 -83.16
N LEU A 231 -1.43 27.63 -81.89
CA LEU A 231 -2.56 27.90 -81.00
C LEU A 231 -2.76 29.40 -80.78
N ASN A 232 -1.67 30.17 -80.63
CA ASN A 232 -1.73 31.62 -80.42
C ASN A 232 -2.24 32.41 -81.64
N ILE A 233 -2.23 31.83 -82.85
CA ILE A 233 -2.83 32.47 -84.05
C ILE A 233 -4.36 32.27 -84.08
N LEU A 234 -4.84 31.17 -83.49
CA LEU A 234 -6.27 30.88 -83.34
C LEU A 234 -6.88 31.62 -82.16
N ASP A 235 -6.06 31.99 -81.17
CA ASP A 235 -6.46 32.84 -80.06
C ASP A 235 -6.97 34.20 -80.58
N GLY A 236 -8.26 34.49 -80.33
CA GLY A 236 -8.94 35.70 -80.80
C GLY A 236 -9.61 35.63 -82.17
N VAL A 237 -9.46 34.52 -82.91
CA VAL A 237 -10.23 34.30 -84.15
C VAL A 237 -11.62 33.79 -83.81
N THR A 238 -12.67 34.51 -84.24
CA THR A 238 -14.07 34.11 -84.03
C THR A 238 -14.70 33.77 -85.38
N SER A 239 -15.05 32.50 -85.59
CA SER A 239 -15.75 32.06 -86.81
C SER A 239 -17.25 31.94 -86.53
N THR A 240 -18.08 32.63 -87.34
CA THR A 240 -19.56 32.57 -87.29
C THR A 240 -20.12 31.56 -88.25
#